data_AF-A0A7K6LYJ7-F1
#
_entry.id   AF-A0A7K6LYJ7-F1
#
_cell.length_a   1.000
_cell.length_b   1.000
_cell.length_c   1.000
_cell.angle_alpha   90.00
_cell.angle_beta   90.00
_cell.angle_gamma   90.00
#
_symmetry.space_group_name_H-M   'P 1'
#
loop_
_entity.id
_entity.type
_entity.pdbx_description
1 polymer ?
#
loop_
_entity_poly.entity_id
_entity_poly.type
_entity_poly.pdbx_seq_one_letter_code
_entity_poly.pdbx_strand_id
1 'polypeptide(L)'
;AVWVSEIMLQQTQVATVIDYYNRWMQKWPTLQALAQASLEEVNELWAGLGYYSRGKRLQEAARKVVSELAGRMPRTAEDLQKLLPGVGRYTAGAIASISYGQATGVVDGNVIRVLCRLRCIGADSSSPAVIDRLWDMANVLVDRSRPGDFNQALMELGATVCVPKAPLCGECPVKQHCQAWRRKLFGNPPKVPDVEDCGVGDCPLCPPATEPWDSSLGVTNFPRKAAKKPPRAMRTATCVLERRGCHGALEYLIVQRPSSGLLAGLWEFPSLPLAQDLQEEREREELADHLQAWMGRPVAAKGLRFIGEVIHIFSHIHQTYVVYSLPLDGDVTLDPALSPSRWVTEDEFHASAVSTAMKKV
;
A
#
# COMPACT_ATOMS: atom_id res chain seq x y z
N ALA A 1 13.46 -7.93 -12.00
CA ALA A 1 13.17 -6.59 -12.55
C ALA A 1 11.66 -6.32 -12.50
N VAL A 2 10.87 -6.75 -13.50
CA VAL A 2 9.43 -6.41 -13.63
C VAL A 2 8.63 -6.69 -12.35
N TRP A 3 8.75 -7.88 -11.75
CA TRP A 3 8.01 -8.18 -10.52
C TRP A 3 8.31 -7.21 -9.37
N VAL A 4 9.58 -6.83 -9.17
CA VAL A 4 9.98 -5.88 -8.13
C VAL A 4 9.36 -4.51 -8.39
N SER A 5 9.45 -4.00 -9.62
CA SER A 5 8.87 -2.69 -9.97
C SER A 5 7.36 -2.69 -9.80
N GLU A 6 6.66 -3.75 -10.23
CA GLU A 6 5.20 -3.86 -10.09
C GLU A 6 4.76 -3.86 -8.63
N ILE A 7 5.47 -4.55 -7.74
CA ILE A 7 5.16 -4.53 -6.30
C ILE A 7 5.41 -3.15 -5.71
N MET A 8 6.52 -2.47 -6.07
CA MET A 8 6.83 -1.13 -5.58
C MET A 8 5.81 -0.09 -6.05
N LEU A 9 5.32 -0.18 -7.29
CA LEU A 9 4.35 0.76 -7.89
C LEU A 9 2.92 0.63 -7.33
N GLN A 10 2.62 -0.43 -6.56
CA GLN A 10 1.31 -0.58 -5.92
C GLN A 10 1.03 0.59 -4.95
N GLN A 11 0.16 1.52 -5.34
CA GLN A 11 -0.17 2.70 -4.53
C GLN A 11 1.03 3.60 -4.22
N THR A 12 2.05 3.60 -5.09
CA THR A 12 3.22 4.47 -4.97
C THR A 12 3.52 5.11 -6.33
N GLN A 13 3.87 6.40 -6.33
CA GLN A 13 4.13 7.14 -7.57
C GLN A 13 5.45 6.70 -8.20
N VAL A 14 5.52 6.69 -9.54
CA VAL A 14 6.72 6.30 -10.30
C VAL A 14 7.95 7.09 -9.85
N ALA A 15 7.83 8.42 -9.73
CA ALA A 15 8.93 9.29 -9.31
C ALA A 15 9.53 8.90 -7.95
N THR A 16 8.70 8.43 -7.02
CA THR A 16 9.16 7.94 -5.72
C THR A 16 9.83 6.58 -5.84
N VAL A 17 9.37 5.71 -6.74
CA VAL A 17 9.87 4.32 -6.86
C VAL A 17 11.25 4.23 -7.49
N ILE A 18 11.64 5.16 -8.37
CA ILE A 18 12.91 5.10 -9.15
C ILE A 18 14.11 4.83 -8.25
N ASP A 19 14.33 5.65 -7.22
CA ASP A 19 15.51 5.53 -6.35
C ASP A 19 15.49 4.26 -5.50
N TYR A 20 14.30 3.82 -5.08
CA TYR A 20 14.14 2.58 -4.32
C TYR A 20 14.41 1.36 -5.20
N TYR A 21 13.88 1.35 -6.42
CA TYR A 21 14.09 0.29 -7.38
C TYR A 21 15.57 0.14 -7.71
N ASN A 22 16.26 1.25 -7.98
CA ASN A 22 17.69 1.24 -8.31
C ASN A 22 18.54 0.66 -7.16
N ARG A 23 18.36 1.15 -5.93
CA ARG A 23 19.07 0.63 -4.75
C ARG A 23 18.73 -0.84 -4.48
N TRP A 24 17.46 -1.21 -4.62
CA TRP A 24 17.01 -2.59 -4.43
C TRP A 24 17.65 -3.54 -5.44
N MET A 25 17.61 -3.20 -6.73
CA MET A 25 18.18 -4.04 -7.79
C MET A 25 19.71 -4.09 -7.73
N GLN A 26 20.37 -3.04 -7.21
CA GLN A 26 21.80 -3.05 -6.94
C GLN A 26 22.17 -4.02 -5.82
N LYS A 27 21.42 -4.03 -4.70
CA LYS A 27 21.69 -4.94 -3.57
C LYS A 27 21.26 -6.39 -3.88
N TRP A 28 20.11 -6.58 -4.51
CA TRP A 28 19.54 -7.89 -4.83
C TRP A 28 19.22 -8.00 -6.33
N PRO A 29 20.23 -8.27 -7.16
CA PRO A 29 20.03 -8.37 -8.62
C PRO A 29 19.26 -9.63 -9.03
N THR A 30 19.21 -10.65 -8.18
CA THR A 30 18.60 -11.96 -8.47
C THR A 30 17.61 -12.39 -7.38
N LEU A 31 16.74 -13.35 -7.73
CA LEU A 31 15.81 -13.96 -6.77
C LEU A 31 16.55 -14.67 -5.64
N GLN A 32 17.68 -15.31 -5.95
CA GLN A 32 18.53 -15.99 -4.98
C GLN A 32 19.10 -15.02 -3.96
N ALA A 33 19.59 -13.87 -4.41
CA ALA A 33 20.13 -12.83 -3.53
C ALA A 33 19.03 -12.30 -2.58
N LEU A 34 17.84 -12.02 -3.10
CA LEU A 34 16.71 -11.58 -2.26
C LEU A 34 16.24 -12.68 -1.29
N ALA A 35 16.21 -13.93 -1.72
CA ALA A 35 15.78 -15.06 -0.89
C ALA A 35 16.69 -15.26 0.34
N GLN A 36 17.99 -15.00 0.19
CA GLN A 36 18.99 -15.11 1.26
C GLN A 36 19.02 -13.91 2.21
N ALA A 37 18.44 -12.77 1.83
CA ALA A 37 18.41 -11.58 2.68
C ALA A 37 17.66 -11.84 4.00
N SER A 38 17.98 -11.07 5.04
CA SER A 38 17.18 -11.03 6.27
C SER A 38 15.92 -10.17 6.09
N LEU A 39 14.93 -10.30 6.97
CA LEU A 39 13.75 -9.41 6.94
C LEU A 39 14.13 -7.98 7.32
N GLU A 40 15.09 -7.80 8.22
CA GLU A 40 15.60 -6.49 8.64
C GLU A 40 16.20 -5.75 7.44
N GLU A 41 17.07 -6.40 6.66
CA GLU A 41 17.67 -5.78 5.48
C GLU A 41 16.61 -5.38 4.45
N VAL A 42 15.59 -6.22 4.24
CA VAL A 42 14.46 -5.92 3.36
C VAL A 42 13.70 -4.70 3.84
N ASN A 43 13.42 -4.63 5.15
CA ASN A 43 12.75 -3.50 5.76
C ASN A 43 13.57 -2.21 5.67
N GLU A 44 14.89 -2.27 5.81
CA GLU A 44 15.81 -1.13 5.65
C GLU A 44 15.76 -0.56 4.23
N LEU A 45 15.85 -1.41 3.20
CA LEU A 45 15.76 -0.93 1.81
C LEU A 45 14.33 -0.50 1.42
N TRP A 46 13.30 -1.01 2.08
CA TRP A 46 11.91 -0.60 1.88
C TRP A 46 11.51 0.64 2.69
N ALA A 47 12.34 1.07 3.65
CA ALA A 47 12.05 2.14 4.59
C ALA A 47 11.70 3.45 3.86
N GLY A 48 10.49 3.95 4.10
CA GLY A 48 9.95 5.15 3.46
C GLY A 48 9.01 4.91 2.29
N LEU A 49 8.98 3.71 1.70
CA LEU A 49 8.08 3.40 0.57
C LEU A 49 6.62 3.11 1.00
N GLY A 50 6.42 2.83 2.30
CA GLY A 50 5.13 2.48 2.86
C GLY A 50 4.65 1.07 2.48
N TYR A 51 3.59 0.60 3.13
CA TYR A 51 3.03 -0.75 2.94
C TYR A 51 4.10 -1.86 3.00
N TYR A 52 4.87 -1.90 4.09
CA TYR A 52 6.02 -2.79 4.31
C TYR A 52 5.74 -4.28 4.11
N SER A 53 4.48 -4.72 4.29
CA SER A 53 4.07 -6.09 4.00
C SER A 53 4.32 -6.50 2.55
N ARG A 54 4.42 -5.55 1.61
CA ARG A 54 4.81 -5.80 0.21
C ARG A 54 6.24 -6.32 0.10
N GLY A 55 7.21 -5.64 0.72
CA GLY A 55 8.61 -6.07 0.73
C GLY A 55 8.79 -7.44 1.37
N LYS A 56 8.13 -7.68 2.52
CA LYS A 56 8.11 -8.98 3.19
C LYS A 56 7.55 -10.09 2.29
N ARG A 57 6.37 -9.91 1.70
CA ARG A 57 5.74 -10.90 0.82
C ARG A 57 6.57 -11.17 -0.43
N LEU A 58 7.21 -10.14 -0.97
CA LEU A 58 8.13 -10.26 -2.11
C LEU A 58 9.32 -11.15 -1.76
N GLN A 59 9.92 -11.00 -0.57
CA GLN A 59 10.98 -11.89 -0.08
C GLN A 59 10.46 -13.32 0.18
N GLU A 60 9.32 -13.48 0.84
CA GLU A 60 8.69 -14.80 1.08
C GLU A 60 8.44 -15.54 -0.25
N ALA A 61 7.94 -14.84 -1.25
CA ALA A 61 7.73 -15.39 -2.58
C ALA A 61 9.05 -15.72 -3.29
N ALA A 62 10.08 -14.89 -3.17
CA ALA A 62 11.40 -15.18 -3.73
C ALA A 62 12.00 -16.45 -3.08
N ARG A 63 11.89 -16.60 -1.76
CA ARG A 63 12.30 -17.82 -1.04
C ARG A 63 11.56 -19.04 -1.58
N LYS A 64 10.24 -18.96 -1.70
CA LYS A 64 9.41 -20.04 -2.26
C LYS A 64 9.83 -20.44 -3.67
N VAL A 65 10.10 -19.46 -4.54
CA VAL A 65 10.57 -19.74 -5.92
C VAL A 65 11.90 -20.49 -5.91
N VAL A 66 12.83 -20.09 -5.04
CA VAL A 66 14.14 -20.73 -4.93
C VAL A 66 14.04 -22.14 -4.33
N SER A 67 13.28 -22.33 -3.25
CA SER A 67 13.21 -23.60 -2.52
C SER A 67 12.27 -24.63 -3.15
N GLU A 68 11.11 -24.21 -3.65
CA GLU A 68 10.04 -25.11 -4.12
C GLU A 68 9.93 -25.18 -5.65
N LEU A 69 10.36 -24.13 -6.36
CA LEU A 69 10.26 -24.04 -7.83
C LEU A 69 11.62 -24.11 -8.53
N ALA A 70 12.65 -24.57 -7.83
CA ALA A 70 14.02 -24.70 -8.35
C ALA A 70 14.56 -23.40 -8.98
N GLY A 71 14.19 -22.25 -8.42
CA GLY A 71 14.57 -20.92 -8.92
C GLY A 71 13.86 -20.49 -10.20
N ARG A 72 12.87 -21.26 -10.70
CA ARG A 72 12.14 -20.97 -11.93
C ARG A 72 10.84 -20.24 -11.61
N MET A 73 10.73 -19.00 -12.10
CA MET A 73 9.48 -18.24 -11.99
C MET A 73 8.36 -18.91 -12.81
N PRO A 74 7.14 -19.02 -12.26
CA PRO A 74 5.96 -19.39 -13.04
C PRO A 74 5.76 -18.42 -14.21
N ARG A 75 5.30 -18.95 -15.35
CA ARG A 75 5.19 -18.18 -16.60
C ARG A 75 3.76 -17.75 -16.95
N THR A 76 2.75 -18.33 -16.30
CA THR A 76 1.35 -17.99 -16.52
C THR A 76 0.82 -17.12 -15.39
N ALA A 77 -0.12 -16.23 -15.69
CA ALA A 77 -0.79 -15.40 -14.69
C ALA A 77 -1.52 -16.26 -13.65
N GLU A 78 -2.11 -17.39 -14.08
CA GLU A 78 -2.76 -18.32 -13.18
C GLU A 78 -1.79 -18.92 -12.15
N ASP A 79 -0.64 -19.43 -12.60
CA ASP A 79 0.35 -20.02 -11.71
C ASP A 79 1.03 -18.96 -10.83
N LEU A 80 1.32 -17.78 -11.39
CA LEU A 80 1.87 -16.66 -10.62
C LEU A 80 0.93 -16.28 -9.47
N GLN A 81 -0.37 -16.18 -9.73
CA GLN A 81 -1.37 -15.84 -8.71
C GLN A 81 -1.58 -16.95 -7.69
N LYS A 82 -1.60 -18.22 -8.12
CA LYS A 82 -1.84 -19.37 -7.23
C LYS A 82 -0.63 -19.70 -6.36
N LEU A 83 0.58 -19.61 -6.92
CA LEU A 83 1.79 -20.13 -6.28
C LEU A 83 2.52 -19.07 -5.45
N LEU A 84 2.47 -17.78 -5.80
CA LEU A 84 3.33 -16.77 -5.17
C LEU A 84 2.58 -15.91 -4.15
N PRO A 85 3.05 -15.84 -2.89
CA PRO A 85 2.43 -15.00 -1.88
C PRO A 85 2.56 -13.51 -2.25
N GLY A 86 1.49 -12.74 -2.02
CA GLY A 86 1.44 -11.32 -2.35
C GLY A 86 1.25 -10.99 -3.83
N VAL A 87 1.17 -11.98 -4.71
CA VAL A 87 0.86 -11.79 -6.13
C VAL A 87 -0.65 -11.95 -6.36
N GLY A 88 -1.33 -10.81 -6.53
CA GLY A 88 -2.75 -10.79 -6.91
C GLY A 88 -2.96 -10.82 -8.43
N ARG A 89 -4.22 -10.86 -8.86
CA ARG A 89 -4.64 -10.90 -10.29
C ARG A 89 -3.94 -9.84 -11.16
N TYR A 90 -3.84 -8.60 -10.66
CA TYR A 90 -3.11 -7.51 -11.33
C TYR A 90 -1.63 -7.84 -11.56
N THR A 91 -0.89 -8.09 -10.48
CA THR A 91 0.55 -8.34 -10.55
C THR A 91 0.87 -9.59 -11.39
N ALA A 92 0.04 -10.62 -11.29
CA ALA A 92 0.19 -11.83 -12.08
C ALA A 92 0.04 -11.55 -13.59
N GLY A 93 -1.02 -10.82 -13.98
CA GLY A 93 -1.23 -10.42 -15.38
C GLY A 93 -0.13 -9.50 -15.89
N ALA A 94 0.34 -8.56 -15.07
CA ALA A 94 1.42 -7.64 -15.44
C ALA A 94 2.74 -8.40 -15.70
N ILE A 95 3.16 -9.27 -14.78
CA ILE A 95 4.37 -10.09 -14.97
C ILE A 95 4.22 -11.00 -16.19
N ALA A 96 3.09 -11.71 -16.31
CA ALA A 96 2.89 -12.68 -17.38
C ALA A 96 2.88 -12.04 -18.77
N SER A 97 2.21 -10.89 -18.90
CA SER A 97 2.15 -10.17 -20.19
C SER A 97 3.46 -9.47 -20.53
N ILE A 98 4.08 -8.76 -19.59
CA ILE A 98 5.31 -7.98 -19.84
C ILE A 98 6.54 -8.89 -19.98
N SER A 99 6.68 -9.90 -19.12
CA SER A 99 7.90 -10.72 -19.08
C SER A 99 7.83 -11.97 -19.94
N TYR A 100 6.63 -12.52 -20.15
CA TYR A 100 6.46 -13.82 -20.82
C TYR A 100 5.55 -13.76 -22.05
N GLY A 101 5.03 -12.58 -22.41
CA GLY A 101 4.19 -12.42 -23.59
C GLY A 101 2.84 -13.14 -23.51
N GLN A 102 2.36 -13.50 -22.32
CA GLN A 102 1.03 -14.09 -22.19
C GLN A 102 -0.04 -13.05 -22.56
N ALA A 103 -0.93 -13.41 -23.49
CA ALA A 103 -2.06 -12.58 -23.88
C ALA A 103 -3.14 -12.56 -22.78
N THR A 104 -2.89 -11.76 -21.73
CA THR A 104 -3.82 -11.51 -20.64
C THR A 104 -3.90 -10.01 -20.37
N GLY A 105 -5.11 -9.51 -20.21
CA GLY A 105 -5.36 -8.11 -19.87
C GLY A 105 -4.98 -7.83 -18.41
N VAL A 106 -4.75 -6.56 -18.09
CA VAL A 106 -4.43 -6.10 -16.74
C VAL A 106 -5.35 -4.96 -16.36
N VAL A 107 -5.84 -4.96 -15.10
CA VAL A 107 -6.73 -3.92 -14.59
C VAL A 107 -6.19 -3.35 -13.28
N ASP A 108 -5.78 -2.08 -13.31
CA ASP A 108 -5.44 -1.24 -12.14
C ASP A 108 -6.39 -0.04 -12.00
N GLY A 109 -6.11 0.88 -11.08
CA GLY A 109 -6.91 2.09 -10.89
C GLY A 109 -6.93 3.01 -12.13
N ASN A 110 -5.89 2.97 -12.97
CA ASN A 110 -5.82 3.73 -14.22
C ASN A 110 -6.69 3.09 -15.30
N VAL A 111 -6.55 1.78 -15.50
CA VAL A 111 -7.33 0.99 -16.46
C VAL A 111 -8.82 1.00 -16.10
N ILE A 112 -9.19 0.85 -14.83
CA ILE A 112 -10.59 0.99 -14.37
C ILE A 112 -11.18 2.30 -14.88
N ARG A 113 -10.47 3.42 -14.66
CA ARG A 113 -10.93 4.74 -15.07
C ARG A 113 -11.05 4.86 -16.59
N VAL A 114 -10.06 4.38 -17.34
CA VAL A 114 -10.07 4.40 -18.80
C VAL A 114 -11.24 3.58 -19.33
N LEU A 115 -11.41 2.34 -18.91
CA LEU A 115 -12.45 1.44 -19.39
C LEU A 115 -13.85 1.92 -18.99
N CYS A 116 -14.06 2.41 -17.77
CA CYS A 116 -15.33 3.00 -17.35
C CYS A 116 -15.71 4.19 -18.23
N ARG A 117 -14.75 5.06 -18.59
CA ARG A 117 -15.01 6.19 -19.51
C ARG A 117 -15.23 5.74 -20.95
N LEU A 118 -14.45 4.77 -21.43
CA LEU A 118 -14.59 4.23 -22.78
C LEU A 118 -15.98 3.62 -23.03
N ARG A 119 -16.56 2.96 -22.01
CA ARG A 119 -17.85 2.25 -22.12
C ARG A 119 -19.00 2.83 -21.32
N CYS A 120 -18.84 4.01 -20.70
CA CYS A 120 -19.87 4.62 -19.85
C CYS A 120 -20.36 3.69 -18.71
N ILE A 121 -19.46 2.94 -18.09
CA ILE A 121 -19.80 2.09 -16.93
C ILE A 121 -19.98 3.01 -15.73
N GLY A 122 -21.24 3.17 -15.31
CA GLY A 122 -21.67 4.13 -14.31
C GLY A 122 -21.96 3.57 -12.93
N ALA A 123 -22.02 2.25 -12.78
CA ALA A 123 -22.11 1.62 -11.47
C ALA A 123 -20.83 1.82 -10.65
N ASP A 124 -20.88 1.48 -9.35
CA ASP A 124 -19.72 1.56 -8.47
C ASP A 124 -18.57 0.70 -8.99
N SER A 125 -17.47 1.37 -9.36
CA SER A 125 -16.26 0.74 -9.87
C SER A 125 -15.53 -0.15 -8.87
N SER A 126 -15.94 -0.14 -7.60
CA SER A 126 -15.44 -1.07 -6.58
C SER A 126 -16.29 -2.34 -6.41
N SER A 127 -17.45 -2.42 -7.08
CA SER A 127 -18.33 -3.59 -6.97
C SER A 127 -17.75 -4.81 -7.71
N PRO A 128 -17.92 -6.04 -7.18
CA PRO A 128 -17.41 -7.25 -7.83
C PRO A 128 -17.88 -7.42 -9.29
N ALA A 129 -19.17 -7.17 -9.55
CA ALA A 129 -19.74 -7.28 -10.90
C ALA A 129 -19.07 -6.33 -11.91
N VAL A 130 -18.80 -5.08 -11.52
CA VAL A 130 -18.10 -4.13 -12.39
C VAL A 130 -16.64 -4.55 -12.56
N ILE A 131 -15.96 -4.94 -11.49
CA ILE A 131 -14.56 -5.38 -11.57
C ILE A 131 -14.41 -6.57 -12.52
N ASP A 132 -15.24 -7.61 -12.40
CA ASP A 132 -15.17 -8.77 -13.28
C ASP A 132 -15.43 -8.40 -14.74
N ARG A 133 -16.41 -7.52 -14.99
CA ARG A 133 -16.69 -7.03 -16.34
C ARG A 133 -15.51 -6.25 -16.94
N LEU A 134 -14.83 -5.44 -16.13
CA LEU A 134 -13.65 -4.69 -16.55
C LEU A 134 -12.49 -5.63 -16.91
N TRP A 135 -12.32 -6.72 -16.16
CA TRP A 135 -11.34 -7.75 -16.47
C TRP A 135 -11.66 -8.50 -17.76
N ASP A 136 -12.92 -8.87 -17.99
CA ASP A 136 -13.35 -9.50 -19.24
C ASP A 136 -13.05 -8.60 -20.44
N MET A 137 -13.38 -7.31 -20.31
CA MET A 137 -13.07 -6.33 -21.35
C MET A 137 -11.57 -6.20 -21.60
N ALA A 138 -10.75 -6.14 -20.54
CA ALA A 138 -9.30 -6.07 -20.68
C ALA A 138 -8.74 -7.31 -21.41
N ASN A 139 -9.24 -8.50 -21.09
CA ASN A 139 -8.82 -9.74 -21.75
C ASN A 139 -9.28 -9.84 -23.21
N VAL A 140 -10.40 -9.21 -23.57
CA VAL A 140 -10.84 -9.11 -24.97
C VAL A 140 -10.01 -8.09 -25.76
N LEU A 141 -9.65 -6.97 -25.12
CA LEU A 141 -8.96 -5.86 -25.78
C LEU A 141 -7.45 -6.07 -25.94
N VAL A 142 -6.83 -6.86 -25.07
CA VAL A 142 -5.38 -7.01 -25.06
C VAL A 142 -4.85 -7.50 -26.42
N ASP A 143 -3.82 -6.82 -26.92
CA ASP A 143 -3.17 -7.22 -28.16
C ASP A 143 -2.49 -8.58 -27.98
N ARG A 144 -2.80 -9.54 -28.86
CA ARG A 144 -2.29 -10.92 -28.74
C ARG A 144 -0.81 -11.03 -29.12
N SER A 145 -0.29 -10.09 -29.90
CA SER A 145 1.11 -10.07 -30.36
C SER A 145 2.03 -9.29 -29.40
N ARG A 146 1.49 -8.26 -28.73
CA ARG A 146 2.23 -7.36 -27.84
C ARG A 146 1.43 -7.08 -26.55
N PRO A 147 1.08 -8.10 -25.75
CA PRO A 147 0.20 -7.92 -24.60
C PRO A 147 0.82 -7.06 -23.50
N GLY A 148 2.14 -7.19 -23.27
CA GLY A 148 2.87 -6.35 -22.33
C GLY A 148 2.79 -4.86 -22.70
N ASP A 149 3.17 -4.52 -23.92
CA ASP A 149 3.12 -3.13 -24.42
C ASP A 149 1.69 -2.57 -24.40
N PHE A 150 0.70 -3.39 -24.77
CA PHE A 150 -0.71 -2.97 -24.73
C PHE A 150 -1.15 -2.63 -23.30
N ASN A 151 -0.85 -3.50 -22.33
CA ASN A 151 -1.21 -3.28 -20.94
C ASN A 151 -0.50 -2.02 -20.39
N GLN A 152 0.79 -1.86 -20.69
CA GLN A 152 1.54 -0.65 -20.30
C GLN A 152 0.99 0.61 -20.96
N ALA A 153 0.65 0.58 -22.25
CA ALA A 153 0.04 1.71 -22.94
C ALA A 153 -1.33 2.09 -22.34
N LEU A 154 -2.13 1.11 -21.91
CA LEU A 154 -3.43 1.37 -21.29
C LEU A 154 -3.28 1.98 -19.88
N MET A 155 -2.31 1.51 -19.10
CA MET A 155 -1.95 2.12 -17.81
C MET A 155 -1.43 3.55 -18.00
N GLU A 156 -0.51 3.74 -18.94
CA GLU A 156 0.10 5.03 -19.26
C GLU A 156 -0.94 6.04 -19.76
N LEU A 157 -1.87 5.61 -20.62
CA LEU A 157 -2.99 6.43 -21.07
C LEU A 157 -3.81 6.93 -19.88
N GLY A 158 -4.06 6.09 -18.88
CA GLY A 158 -4.73 6.49 -17.66
C GLY A 158 -3.90 7.48 -16.85
N ALA A 159 -2.60 7.25 -16.72
CA ALA A 159 -1.69 8.06 -15.91
C ALA A 159 -1.43 9.46 -16.48
N THR A 160 -1.36 9.62 -17.80
CA THR A 160 -0.89 10.86 -18.45
C THR A 160 -1.97 11.65 -19.18
N VAL A 161 -2.99 10.98 -19.75
CA VAL A 161 -4.01 11.62 -20.60
C VAL A 161 -5.38 11.56 -19.97
N CYS A 162 -5.86 10.35 -19.68
CA CYS A 162 -7.16 10.08 -19.11
C CYS A 162 -7.13 10.22 -17.58
N VAL A 163 -6.56 11.32 -17.08
CA VAL A 163 -6.32 11.58 -15.65
C VAL A 163 -7.63 11.78 -14.86
N PRO A 164 -7.62 11.68 -13.51
CA PRO A 164 -8.82 11.79 -12.69
C PRO A 164 -9.58 13.11 -12.86
N LYS A 165 -8.86 14.24 -12.80
CA LYS A 165 -9.40 15.61 -12.95
C LYS A 165 -8.85 16.22 -14.23
N ALA A 166 -9.69 16.95 -14.97
CA ALA A 166 -9.33 17.63 -16.22
C ALA A 166 -8.56 16.75 -17.25
N PRO A 167 -9.14 15.61 -17.70
CA PRO A 167 -8.49 14.75 -18.68
C PRO A 167 -8.29 15.42 -20.05
N LEU A 168 -7.19 15.10 -20.71
CA LEU A 168 -6.78 15.66 -22.00
C LEU A 168 -7.51 14.97 -23.17
N CYS A 169 -8.84 15.02 -23.17
CA CYS A 169 -9.65 14.30 -24.16
C CYS A 169 -9.42 14.75 -25.62
N GLY A 170 -8.99 16.00 -25.84
CA GLY A 170 -8.65 16.52 -27.16
C GLY A 170 -7.46 15.81 -27.81
N GLU A 171 -6.48 15.43 -26.99
CA GLU A 171 -5.22 14.76 -27.38
C GLU A 171 -5.31 13.23 -27.25
N CYS A 172 -6.38 12.73 -26.63
CA CYS A 172 -6.53 11.30 -26.37
C CYS A 172 -6.57 10.49 -27.69
N PRO A 173 -5.66 9.51 -27.88
CA PRO A 173 -5.54 8.76 -29.13
C PRO A 173 -6.76 7.87 -29.40
N VAL A 174 -7.50 7.50 -28.34
CA VAL A 174 -8.69 6.64 -28.43
C VAL A 174 -10.01 7.40 -28.24
N LYS A 175 -10.02 8.73 -28.37
CA LYS A 175 -11.21 9.57 -28.14
C LYS A 175 -12.42 9.20 -29.00
N GLN A 176 -12.19 8.69 -30.22
CA GLN A 176 -13.26 8.27 -31.14
C GLN A 176 -14.04 7.05 -30.62
N HIS A 177 -13.37 6.19 -29.83
CA HIS A 177 -13.95 5.01 -29.20
C HIS A 177 -14.55 5.29 -27.82
N CYS A 178 -14.36 6.51 -27.29
CA CYS A 178 -14.75 6.87 -25.93
C CYS A 178 -16.22 7.31 -25.86
N GLN A 179 -17.07 6.46 -25.27
CA GLN A 179 -18.49 6.77 -25.13
C GLN A 179 -18.75 7.94 -24.18
N ALA A 180 -17.97 8.10 -23.10
CA ALA A 180 -18.11 9.25 -22.21
C ALA A 180 -17.79 10.57 -22.94
N TRP A 181 -16.77 10.57 -23.80
CA TRP A 181 -16.41 11.74 -24.61
C TRP A 181 -17.53 12.08 -25.61
N ARG A 182 -18.07 11.07 -26.30
CA ARG A 182 -19.20 11.23 -27.21
C ARG A 182 -20.43 11.80 -26.48
N ARG A 183 -20.74 11.27 -25.29
CA ARG A 183 -21.85 11.76 -24.44
C ARG A 183 -21.63 13.20 -23.97
N LYS A 184 -20.38 13.58 -23.67
CA LYS A 184 -20.04 14.98 -23.34
C LYS A 184 -20.31 15.92 -24.51
N LEU A 185 -19.98 15.51 -25.74
CA LEU A 185 -20.14 16.35 -26.94
C LEU A 185 -21.59 16.48 -27.40
N PHE A 186 -22.35 15.37 -27.38
CA PHE A 186 -23.67 15.30 -28.02
C PHE A 186 -24.84 15.14 -27.05
N GLY A 187 -24.57 15.11 -25.74
CA GLY A 187 -25.59 14.79 -24.74
C GLY A 187 -25.98 13.31 -24.73
N ASN A 188 -27.16 13.00 -24.21
CA ASN A 188 -27.71 11.65 -24.35
C ASN A 188 -28.07 11.42 -25.82
N PRO A 189 -27.74 10.26 -26.43
CA PRO A 189 -28.37 9.91 -27.70
C PRO A 189 -29.91 9.93 -27.52
N PRO A 190 -30.68 10.31 -28.55
CA PRO A 190 -32.14 10.22 -28.48
C PRO A 190 -32.51 8.80 -28.05
N LYS A 191 -33.44 8.67 -27.10
CA LYS A 191 -34.04 7.38 -26.77
C LYS A 191 -34.73 6.89 -28.03
N VAL A 192 -34.08 6.03 -28.78
CA VAL A 192 -34.75 5.19 -29.77
C VAL A 192 -35.10 3.93 -29.00
N PRO A 193 -36.37 3.72 -28.59
CA PRO A 193 -36.78 2.43 -28.07
C PRO A 193 -36.75 1.46 -29.25
N ASP A 194 -36.00 0.36 -29.11
CA ASP A 194 -36.10 -0.78 -30.02
C ASP A 194 -36.79 -1.92 -29.27
N VAL A 195 -37.41 -2.84 -30.01
CA VAL A 195 -38.45 -3.82 -29.65
C VAL A 195 -38.09 -4.82 -28.52
N GLU A 196 -36.90 -4.68 -27.95
CA GLU A 196 -36.32 -5.43 -26.84
C GLU A 196 -35.93 -4.48 -25.70
N ASP A 197 -36.91 -3.89 -24.99
CA ASP A 197 -36.78 -3.42 -23.59
C ASP A 197 -36.47 -4.62 -22.63
N CYS A 198 -35.60 -5.53 -23.08
CA CYS A 198 -35.06 -6.72 -22.45
C CYS A 198 -34.32 -6.34 -21.16
N GLY A 199 -35.11 -6.23 -20.09
CA GLY A 199 -34.65 -6.13 -18.73
C GLY A 199 -35.25 -4.95 -17.99
N VAL A 200 -36.52 -5.06 -17.61
CA VAL A 200 -37.04 -4.34 -16.43
C VAL A 200 -36.27 -4.91 -15.22
N GLY A 201 -35.10 -4.35 -14.94
CA GLY A 201 -34.21 -4.77 -13.87
C GLY A 201 -32.93 -3.94 -13.91
N ASP A 202 -32.52 -3.41 -12.75
CA ASP A 202 -31.35 -2.55 -12.58
C ASP A 202 -30.11 -3.15 -13.26
N CYS A 203 -29.74 -2.61 -14.45
CA CYS A 203 -28.51 -3.01 -15.11
C CYS A 203 -27.33 -2.75 -14.15
N PRO A 204 -26.53 -3.78 -13.79
CA PRO A 204 -25.51 -3.67 -12.75
C PRO A 204 -24.30 -2.81 -13.15
N LEU A 205 -24.28 -2.31 -14.39
CA LEU A 205 -23.23 -1.46 -14.95
C LEU A 205 -23.70 -0.01 -15.18
N CYS A 206 -25.01 0.23 -15.15
CA CYS A 206 -25.57 1.57 -15.36
C CYS A 206 -25.40 2.45 -14.11
N PRO A 207 -25.40 3.79 -14.27
CA PRO A 207 -25.49 4.69 -13.14
C PRO A 207 -26.72 4.39 -12.29
N PRO A 208 -26.62 4.43 -10.95
CA PRO A 208 -27.80 4.30 -10.09
C PRO A 208 -28.73 5.50 -10.30
N ALA A 209 -30.04 5.29 -10.16
CA ALA A 209 -31.04 6.35 -10.32
C ALA A 209 -30.82 7.53 -9.35
N THR A 210 -30.21 7.27 -8.19
CA THR A 210 -29.88 8.27 -7.16
C THR A 210 -28.77 9.22 -7.57
N GLU A 211 -27.92 8.84 -8.52
CA GLU A 211 -26.84 9.69 -9.02
C GLU A 211 -26.87 9.75 -10.56
N PRO A 212 -27.75 10.57 -11.14
CA PRO A 212 -27.84 10.71 -12.59
C PRO A 212 -26.57 11.34 -13.18
N TRP A 213 -26.51 11.37 -14.51
CA TRP A 213 -25.46 12.05 -15.25
C TRP A 213 -25.48 13.55 -14.99
N ASP A 214 -24.33 14.12 -14.63
CA ASP A 214 -24.12 15.56 -14.50
C ASP A 214 -23.36 16.10 -15.71
N SER A 215 -24.00 16.96 -16.51
CA SER A 215 -23.38 17.54 -17.71
C SER A 215 -22.16 18.40 -17.41
N SER A 216 -22.07 19.01 -16.22
CA SER A 216 -20.94 19.85 -15.82
C SER A 216 -19.64 19.06 -15.62
N LEU A 217 -19.75 17.80 -15.20
CA LEU A 217 -18.62 16.89 -14.99
C LEU A 217 -18.14 16.25 -16.32
N GLY A 218 -19.02 16.10 -17.31
CA GLY A 218 -18.68 15.44 -18.57
C GLY A 218 -18.06 14.05 -18.35
N VAL A 219 -16.89 13.77 -18.90
CA VAL A 219 -16.25 12.44 -18.73
C VAL A 219 -15.87 12.11 -17.28
N THR A 220 -15.80 13.10 -16.39
CA THR A 220 -15.45 12.88 -14.97
C THR A 220 -16.62 12.39 -14.13
N ASN A 221 -17.80 12.18 -14.73
CA ASN A 221 -18.85 11.33 -14.14
C ASN A 221 -18.36 9.88 -13.90
N PHE A 222 -17.29 9.45 -14.57
CA PHE A 222 -16.75 8.10 -14.48
C PHE A 222 -15.26 8.09 -14.07
N PRO A 223 -14.82 7.07 -13.31
CA PRO A 223 -15.64 6.04 -12.67
C PRO A 223 -16.35 6.59 -11.42
N ARG A 224 -17.52 6.02 -11.11
CA ARG A 224 -18.17 6.27 -9.81
C ARG A 224 -17.55 5.39 -8.74
N LYS A 225 -17.47 5.90 -7.51
CA LYS A 225 -16.96 5.17 -6.35
C LYS A 225 -17.87 5.45 -5.17
N ALA A 226 -18.19 4.41 -4.41
CA ALA A 226 -18.87 4.57 -3.13
C ALA A 226 -18.07 5.48 -2.18
N ALA A 227 -18.79 6.20 -1.31
CA ALA A 227 -18.18 7.00 -0.26
C ALA A 227 -17.33 6.09 0.66
N LYS A 228 -16.11 6.53 0.97
CA LYS A 228 -15.23 5.80 1.88
C LYS A 228 -15.72 5.94 3.32
N LYS A 229 -15.71 4.84 4.08
CA LYS A 229 -15.93 4.88 5.53
C LYS A 229 -14.83 5.72 6.21
N PRO A 230 -15.14 6.45 7.29
CA PRO A 230 -14.14 7.20 8.02
C PRO A 230 -13.07 6.25 8.60
N PRO A 231 -11.79 6.63 8.59
CA PRO A 231 -10.72 5.86 9.24
C PRO A 231 -10.95 5.71 10.73
N ARG A 232 -10.51 4.59 11.31
CA ARG A 232 -10.59 4.36 12.75
C ARG A 232 -9.54 5.21 13.48
N ALA A 233 -9.91 5.85 14.58
CA ALA A 233 -8.95 6.52 15.47
C ALA A 233 -8.29 5.50 16.43
N MET A 234 -6.99 5.63 16.65
CA MET A 234 -6.21 4.80 17.58
C MET A 234 -5.19 5.68 18.33
N ARG A 235 -5.07 5.46 19.64
CA ARG A 235 -4.07 6.11 20.51
C ARG A 235 -3.04 5.07 20.98
N THR A 236 -1.79 5.48 21.12
CA THR A 236 -0.70 4.62 21.59
C THR A 236 0.27 5.45 22.43
N ALA A 237 0.48 5.05 23.68
CA ALA A 237 1.52 5.62 24.51
C ALA A 237 2.88 5.09 24.04
N THR A 238 3.86 5.97 23.88
CA THR A 238 5.20 5.64 23.40
C THR A 238 6.22 6.26 24.34
N CYS A 239 7.21 5.47 24.78
CA CYS A 239 8.24 5.93 25.71
C CYS A 239 9.61 5.94 25.06
N VAL A 240 10.22 7.12 24.99
CA VAL A 240 11.62 7.31 24.64
C VAL A 240 12.46 7.06 25.90
N LEU A 241 13.06 5.88 25.95
CA LEU A 241 13.98 5.51 27.02
C LEU A 241 15.38 5.98 26.66
N GLU A 242 15.96 6.81 27.52
CA GLU A 242 17.22 7.51 27.25
C GLU A 242 18.30 7.05 28.24
N ARG A 243 19.52 6.84 27.77
CA ARG A 243 20.69 6.64 28.64
C ARG A 243 21.91 7.39 28.11
N ARG A 244 22.94 7.53 28.95
CA ARG A 244 24.27 7.93 28.49
C ARG A 244 25.10 6.70 28.15
N GLY A 245 25.52 6.58 26.89
CA GLY A 245 26.40 5.52 26.41
C GLY A 245 27.83 5.65 26.93
N CYS A 246 28.69 4.70 26.53
CA CYS A 246 30.09 4.58 26.99
C CYS A 246 30.97 5.81 26.67
N HIS A 247 30.57 6.64 25.71
CA HIS A 247 31.25 7.88 25.33
C HIS A 247 30.52 9.16 25.78
N GLY A 248 29.50 9.02 26.65
CA GLY A 248 28.68 10.13 27.12
C GLY A 248 27.64 10.64 26.10
N ALA A 249 27.61 10.03 24.90
CA ALA A 249 26.56 10.26 23.90
C ALA A 249 25.21 9.76 24.41
N LEU A 250 24.13 10.44 24.00
CA LEU A 250 22.78 10.02 24.31
C LEU A 250 22.41 8.83 23.43
N GLU A 251 21.90 7.78 24.05
CA GLU A 251 21.43 6.57 23.38
C GLU A 251 19.96 6.33 23.73
N TYR A 252 19.24 5.77 22.77
CA TYR A 252 17.82 5.48 22.87
C TYR A 252 17.56 3.99 22.70
N LEU A 253 16.67 3.44 23.52
CA LEU A 253 16.29 2.04 23.39
C LEU A 253 15.19 1.88 22.34
N ILE A 254 15.46 1.08 21.32
CA ILE A 254 14.47 0.65 20.33
C ILE A 254 14.21 -0.85 20.42
N VAL A 255 13.00 -1.23 20.02
CA VAL A 255 12.50 -2.60 20.04
C VAL A 255 11.99 -2.98 18.66
N GLN A 256 12.14 -4.25 18.30
CA GLN A 256 11.64 -4.76 17.04
C GLN A 256 10.19 -5.22 17.20
N ARG A 257 9.32 -4.71 16.34
CA ARG A 257 7.91 -5.12 16.25
C ARG A 257 7.81 -6.61 15.89
N PRO A 258 6.73 -7.30 16.31
CA PRO A 258 6.47 -8.68 15.88
C PRO A 258 6.55 -8.85 14.35
N SER A 259 6.88 -10.06 13.91
CA SER A 259 7.02 -10.39 12.48
C SER A 259 5.69 -10.42 11.71
N SER A 260 4.57 -10.16 12.38
CA SER A 260 3.22 -10.07 11.81
C SER A 260 2.47 -8.84 12.35
N GLY A 261 1.40 -8.44 11.66
CA GLY A 261 0.59 -7.27 12.04
C GLY A 261 1.07 -5.95 11.44
N LEU A 262 0.61 -4.84 12.03
CA LEU A 262 0.92 -3.49 11.58
C LEU A 262 2.42 -3.19 11.77
N LEU A 263 3.08 -2.70 10.70
CA LEU A 263 4.51 -2.35 10.70
C LEU A 263 5.43 -3.51 11.14
N ALA A 264 5.08 -4.74 10.75
CA ALA A 264 5.78 -5.96 11.15
C ALA A 264 7.30 -5.92 10.90
N GLY A 265 8.08 -6.26 11.93
CA GLY A 265 9.54 -6.32 11.88
C GLY A 265 10.26 -4.97 11.76
N LEU A 266 9.54 -3.84 11.85
CA LEU A 266 10.18 -2.51 11.97
C LEU A 266 10.63 -2.27 13.40
N TRP A 267 11.61 -1.37 13.54
CA TRP A 267 12.03 -0.86 14.83
C TRP A 267 11.11 0.28 15.29
N GLU A 268 10.87 0.37 16.60
CA GLU A 268 10.14 1.45 17.25
C GLU A 268 10.60 1.68 18.68
N PHE A 269 10.16 2.79 19.28
CA PHE A 269 10.27 2.96 20.72
C PHE A 269 9.23 2.07 21.44
N PRO A 270 9.52 1.61 22.67
CA PRO A 270 8.55 0.87 23.48
C PRO A 270 7.20 1.56 23.53
N SER A 271 6.15 0.83 23.15
CA SER A 271 4.82 1.41 22.97
C SER A 271 3.70 0.49 23.41
N LEU A 272 2.61 1.11 23.88
CA LEU A 272 1.41 0.45 24.39
C LEU A 272 0.16 1.03 23.71
N PRO A 273 -0.64 0.23 22.97
CA PRO A 273 -1.95 0.65 22.49
C PRO A 273 -2.87 1.00 23.65
N LEU A 274 -3.50 2.17 23.59
CA LEU A 274 -4.39 2.67 24.64
C LEU A 274 -5.86 2.45 24.26
N ALA A 275 -6.71 2.27 25.28
CA ALA A 275 -8.16 2.35 25.10
C ALA A 275 -8.58 3.78 24.70
N GLN A 276 -9.77 3.90 24.12
CA GLN A 276 -10.33 5.21 23.77
C GLN A 276 -10.70 6.00 25.04
N ASP A 277 -10.52 7.32 24.98
CA ASP A 277 -10.94 8.29 25.99
C ASP A 277 -10.38 8.06 27.41
N LEU A 278 -9.19 7.46 27.51
CA LEU A 278 -8.44 7.38 28.76
C LEU A 278 -8.00 8.78 29.22
N GLN A 279 -8.07 9.03 30.53
CA GLN A 279 -7.52 10.23 31.15
C GLN A 279 -5.99 10.17 31.18
N GLU A 280 -5.32 11.32 31.05
CA GLU A 280 -3.85 11.41 30.93
C GLU A 280 -3.11 10.74 32.11
N GLU A 281 -3.62 10.87 33.33
CA GLU A 281 -3.06 10.21 34.51
C GLU A 281 -3.05 8.69 34.35
N ARG A 282 -4.15 8.14 33.82
CA ARG A 282 -4.33 6.70 33.64
C ARG A 282 -3.55 6.17 32.43
N GLU A 283 -3.45 6.95 31.34
CA GLU A 283 -2.55 6.65 30.22
C GLU A 283 -1.10 6.48 30.71
N ARG A 284 -0.66 7.38 31.61
CA ARG A 284 0.70 7.36 32.19
C ARG A 284 0.92 6.18 33.14
N GLU A 285 -0.08 5.84 33.95
CA GLU A 285 -0.05 4.67 34.83
C GLU A 285 0.04 3.37 34.04
N GLU A 286 -0.79 3.18 33.01
CA GLU A 286 -0.75 1.99 32.15
C GLU A 286 0.59 1.85 31.42
N LEU A 287 1.16 2.97 30.93
CA LEU A 287 2.49 2.96 30.33
C LEU A 287 3.57 2.59 31.35
N ALA A 288 3.51 3.12 32.58
CA ALA A 288 4.48 2.81 33.63
C ALA A 288 4.43 1.33 34.02
N ASP A 289 3.23 0.77 34.18
CA ASP A 289 3.02 -0.65 34.48
C ASP A 289 3.55 -1.54 33.35
N HIS A 290 3.29 -1.16 32.10
CA HIS A 290 3.83 -1.85 30.93
C HIS A 290 5.36 -1.84 30.91
N LEU A 291 5.98 -0.67 31.11
CA LEU A 291 7.43 -0.53 31.16
C LEU A 291 8.04 -1.26 32.36
N GLN A 292 7.38 -1.30 33.51
CA GLN A 292 7.82 -2.06 34.68
C GLN A 292 7.82 -3.56 34.40
N ALA A 293 6.71 -4.08 33.86
CA ALA A 293 6.61 -5.49 33.47
C ALA A 293 7.65 -5.85 32.40
N TRP A 294 7.94 -4.92 31.50
CA TRP A 294 8.86 -5.11 30.39
C TRP A 294 10.33 -5.03 30.81
N MET A 295 10.72 -4.07 31.65
CA MET A 295 12.10 -3.90 32.13
C MET A 295 12.45 -4.75 33.35
N GLY A 296 11.47 -5.36 34.03
CA GLY A 296 11.68 -6.13 35.25
C GLY A 296 12.12 -5.29 36.46
N ARG A 297 11.95 -3.97 36.42
CA ARG A 297 12.30 -3.04 37.51
C ARG A 297 11.19 -2.00 37.72
N PRO A 298 11.03 -1.45 38.93
CA PRO A 298 9.99 -0.48 39.22
C PRO A 298 10.09 0.77 38.33
N VAL A 299 8.96 1.20 37.78
CA VAL A 299 8.83 2.44 37.01
C VAL A 299 7.74 3.30 37.65
N ALA A 300 8.14 4.44 38.22
CA ALA A 300 7.16 5.37 38.76
C ALA A 300 6.52 6.19 37.63
N ALA A 301 5.18 6.22 37.55
CA ALA A 301 4.46 7.03 36.56
C ALA A 301 4.86 8.52 36.61
N LYS A 302 5.20 9.05 37.79
CA LYS A 302 5.73 10.43 37.95
C LYS A 302 7.09 10.67 37.30
N GLY A 303 7.85 9.60 37.03
CA GLY A 303 9.12 9.67 36.31
C GLY A 303 8.97 9.83 34.80
N LEU A 304 7.79 9.51 34.24
CA LEU A 304 7.49 9.68 32.81
C LEU A 304 7.22 11.16 32.51
N ARG A 305 8.08 11.76 31.68
CA ARG A 305 7.96 13.15 31.25
C ARG A 305 7.16 13.21 29.95
N PHE A 306 6.01 13.86 29.95
CA PHE A 306 5.26 14.08 28.72
C PHE A 306 6.01 15.05 27.81
N ILE A 307 6.16 14.68 26.53
CA ILE A 307 6.85 15.46 25.51
C ILE A 307 5.86 16.10 24.54
N GLY A 308 4.85 15.34 24.09
CA GLY A 308 3.87 15.81 23.11
C GLY A 308 3.08 14.70 22.44
N GLU A 309 2.27 15.06 21.46
CA GLU A 309 1.55 14.11 20.62
C GLU A 309 2.02 14.18 19.16
N VAL A 310 2.20 13.01 18.54
CA VAL A 310 2.52 12.88 17.12
C VAL A 310 1.36 12.18 16.41
N ILE A 311 0.75 12.86 15.44
CA ILE A 311 -0.33 12.30 14.63
C ILE A 311 0.25 11.73 13.33
N HIS A 312 -0.11 10.49 13.04
CA HIS A 312 0.21 9.80 11.80
C HIS A 312 -1.03 9.22 11.15
N ILE A 313 -1.21 9.48 9.85
CA ILE A 313 -2.39 9.07 9.09
C ILE A 313 -2.02 7.89 8.19
N PHE A 314 -2.57 6.72 8.50
CA PHE A 314 -2.62 5.58 7.60
C PHE A 314 -3.92 5.62 6.78
N SER A 315 -4.00 4.86 5.69
CA SER A 315 -5.19 4.86 4.82
C SER A 315 -6.50 4.45 5.52
N HIS A 316 -6.42 3.68 6.61
CA HIS A 316 -7.56 3.12 7.34
C HIS A 316 -7.51 3.38 8.85
N ILE A 317 -6.43 4.01 9.34
CA ILE A 317 -6.21 4.29 10.77
C ILE A 317 -5.65 5.71 10.90
N HIS A 318 -6.25 6.50 11.77
CA HIS A 318 -5.65 7.74 12.27
C HIS A 318 -5.01 7.43 13.62
N GLN A 319 -3.69 7.47 13.65
CA GLN A 319 -2.89 7.06 14.80
C GLN A 319 -2.36 8.29 15.53
N THR A 320 -2.59 8.38 16.82
CA THR A 320 -1.96 9.37 17.71
C THR A 320 -0.97 8.65 18.62
N TYR A 321 0.28 9.07 18.57
CA TYR A 321 1.33 8.65 19.48
C TYR A 321 1.45 9.68 20.61
N VAL A 322 1.22 9.26 21.84
CA VAL A 322 1.40 10.08 23.04
C VAL A 322 2.82 9.80 23.55
N VAL A 323 3.69 10.80 23.46
CA VAL A 323 5.13 10.62 23.64
C VAL A 323 5.54 11.01 25.05
N TYR A 324 6.18 10.07 25.73
CA TYR A 324 6.82 10.27 27.03
C TYR A 324 8.32 10.01 26.91
N SER A 325 9.13 10.63 27.75
CA SER A 325 10.53 10.25 27.95
C SER A 325 10.80 9.78 29.36
N LEU A 326 11.76 8.87 29.49
CA LEU A 326 12.23 8.35 30.77
C LEU A 326 13.76 8.17 30.71
N PRO A 327 14.54 9.03 31.38
CA PRO A 327 15.98 8.85 31.50
C PRO A 327 16.29 7.70 32.47
N LEU A 328 17.26 6.88 32.10
CA LEU A 328 17.65 5.67 32.83
C LEU A 328 19.09 5.75 33.30
N ASP A 329 19.28 5.43 34.58
CA ASP A 329 20.60 5.24 35.18
C ASP A 329 21.04 3.78 34.97
N GLY A 330 21.56 3.47 33.78
CA GLY A 330 22.13 2.18 33.43
C GLY A 330 21.36 1.36 32.39
N ASP A 331 21.85 0.16 32.11
CA ASP A 331 21.32 -0.69 31.05
C ASP A 331 20.00 -1.39 31.44
N VAL A 332 19.15 -1.62 30.45
CA VAL A 332 17.98 -2.48 30.54
C VAL A 332 18.29 -3.73 29.75
N THR A 333 18.51 -4.84 30.45
CA THR A 333 18.66 -6.13 29.77
C THR A 333 17.29 -6.75 29.59
N LEU A 334 16.85 -6.82 28.35
CA LEU A 334 15.61 -7.48 27.97
C LEU A 334 15.93 -8.91 27.57
N ASP A 335 14.97 -9.81 27.79
CA ASP A 335 15.04 -11.15 27.22
C ASP A 335 14.99 -11.01 25.68
N PRO A 336 16.08 -11.32 24.97
CA PRO A 336 16.13 -11.21 23.52
C PRO A 336 15.12 -12.13 22.83
N ALA A 337 14.65 -13.17 23.51
CA ALA A 337 13.64 -14.09 23.00
C ALA A 337 12.22 -13.48 22.98
N LEU A 338 11.93 -12.50 23.84
CA LEU A 338 10.61 -11.87 23.95
C LEU A 338 10.48 -10.62 23.08
N SER A 339 11.54 -9.83 22.96
CA SER A 339 11.55 -8.61 22.14
C SER A 339 12.98 -8.23 21.77
N PRO A 340 13.44 -8.49 20.53
CA PRO A 340 14.73 -8.00 20.07
C PRO A 340 14.81 -6.50 20.30
N SER A 341 15.86 -6.05 20.97
CA SER A 341 16.03 -4.66 21.39
C SER A 341 17.49 -4.26 21.31
N ARG A 342 17.74 -2.98 21.08
CA ARG A 342 19.10 -2.42 21.06
C ARG A 342 19.08 -0.95 21.42
N TRP A 343 20.19 -0.51 21.99
CA TRP A 343 20.49 0.91 22.17
C TRP A 343 21.09 1.46 20.89
N VAL A 344 20.62 2.63 20.48
CA VAL A 344 21.08 3.32 19.28
C VAL A 344 21.32 4.80 19.57
N THR A 345 22.31 5.37 18.91
CA THR A 345 22.45 6.82 18.78
C THR A 345 21.33 7.39 17.89
N GLU A 346 21.20 8.73 17.87
CA GLU A 346 20.25 9.42 16.98
C GLU A 346 20.50 9.08 15.49
N ASP A 347 21.77 9.07 15.06
CA ASP A 347 22.14 8.74 13.69
C ASP A 347 21.78 7.29 13.33
N GLU A 348 22.07 6.35 14.23
CA GLU A 348 21.72 4.93 14.06
C GLU A 348 20.20 4.70 14.07
N PHE A 349 19.45 5.47 14.86
CA PHE A 349 18.00 5.44 14.85
C PHE A 349 17.44 5.86 13.48
N HIS A 350 17.95 6.96 12.92
CA HIS A 350 17.51 7.43 11.61
C HIS A 350 17.89 6.51 10.45
N ALA A 351 19.01 5.78 10.60
CA ALA A 351 19.45 4.75 9.67
C ALA A 351 18.68 3.42 9.81
N SER A 352 18.09 3.16 10.97
CA SER A 352 17.30 1.95 11.23
C SER A 352 16.00 1.91 10.43
N ALA A 353 15.46 0.70 10.22
CA ALA A 353 14.15 0.48 9.59
C ALA A 353 12.99 0.87 10.52
N VAL A 354 12.85 2.17 10.80
CA VAL A 354 11.77 2.75 11.60
C VAL A 354 10.69 3.37 10.70
N SER A 355 9.46 3.43 11.19
CA SER A 355 8.37 4.06 10.42
C SER A 355 8.55 5.59 10.33
N THR A 356 7.93 6.21 9.33
CA THR A 356 7.89 7.68 9.21
C THR A 356 7.21 8.37 10.41
N ALA A 357 6.37 7.64 11.15
CA ALA A 357 5.79 8.15 12.39
C ALA A 357 6.83 8.14 13.51
N MET A 358 7.58 7.04 13.65
CA MET A 358 8.64 6.92 14.65
C MET A 358 9.80 7.88 14.38
N LYS A 359 10.05 8.30 13.14
CA LYS A 359 11.04 9.37 12.85
C LYS A 359 10.60 10.77 13.32
N LYS A 360 9.31 10.97 13.61
CA LYS A 360 8.75 12.24 14.11
C LYS A 360 8.64 12.27 15.64
N VAL A 361 8.48 11.09 16.24
CA VAL A 361 8.66 10.87 17.68
C VAL A 361 10.14 11.06 17.97
#